data_AF-A0A0R2Q5T8-F1
#
_entry.id   AF-A0A0R2Q5T8-F1
#
_cell.length_a   1.000
_cell.length_b   1.000
_cell.length_c   1.000
_cell.angle_alpha   90.00
_cell.angle_beta   90.00
_cell.angle_gamma   90.00
#
_symmetry.space_group_name_H-M   'P 1'
#
loop_
_entity.id
_entity.type
_entity.pdbx_description
1 polymer ?
#
loop_
_entity_poly.entity_id
_entity_poly.type
_entity_poly.pdbx_seq_one_letter_code
_entity_poly.pdbx_strand_id
1 'polypeptide(L)'
;MCIGYPLHPPKKPDQLRIAHLPQLNTQSLFISGTRDEFGTPAELGDALALLPAPPLVHLIDGGRHELQGHDELVATLIRQWLQTL
;
A
#
# COMPACT_ATOMS: atom_id res chain seq x y z
N MET A 1 5.03 -3.26 6.83
CA MET A 1 4.59 -3.74 5.51
C MET A 1 3.07 -3.77 5.46
N CYS A 2 2.45 -3.26 4.40
CA CYS A 2 1.02 -3.30 4.14
C CYS A 2 0.75 -3.89 2.73
N ILE A 3 -0.27 -4.74 2.62
CA ILE A 3 -0.72 -5.38 1.37
C ILE A 3 -2.21 -5.06 1.24
N GLY A 4 -2.60 -4.36 0.18
CA GLY A 4 -3.95 -3.79 0.03
C GLY A 4 -4.22 -2.80 1.16
N TYR A 5 -3.62 -1.61 1.11
CA TYR A 5 -3.81 -0.61 2.17
C TYR A 5 -5.15 0.11 1.97
N PRO A 6 -6.14 -0.04 2.89
CA PRO A 6 -7.46 0.55 2.71
C PRO A 6 -7.42 2.04 3.10
N LEU A 7 -6.94 2.87 2.17
CA LEU A 7 -6.81 4.31 2.37
C LEU A 7 -8.15 4.94 2.77
N HIS A 8 -9.22 4.55 2.07
CA HIS A 8 -10.61 4.75 2.43
C HIS A 8 -11.13 3.48 3.12
N PRO A 9 -11.41 3.51 4.44
CA PRO A 9 -11.90 2.33 5.12
C PRO A 9 -13.20 1.79 4.48
N PRO A 10 -13.41 0.47 4.48
CA PRO A 10 -14.67 -0.11 4.02
C PRO A 10 -15.86 0.53 4.72
N LYS A 11 -16.90 0.86 3.95
CA LYS A 11 -18.12 1.56 4.40
C LYS A 11 -17.91 3.01 4.86
N LYS A 12 -16.72 3.58 4.69
CA LYS A 12 -16.40 4.98 5.05
C LYS A 12 -15.56 5.66 3.95
N PRO A 13 -16.10 5.82 2.73
CA PRO A 13 -15.36 6.39 1.60
C PRO A 13 -14.91 7.84 1.85
N ASP A 14 -15.60 8.60 2.69
CA ASP A 14 -15.21 10.00 2.97
C ASP A 14 -14.09 10.15 4.01
N GLN A 15 -13.57 9.05 4.56
CA GLN A 15 -12.55 9.08 5.61
C GLN A 15 -11.22 8.56 5.06
N LEU A 16 -10.14 9.31 5.30
CA LEU A 16 -8.78 8.89 4.99
C LEU A 16 -8.10 8.30 6.22
N ARG A 17 -7.53 7.10 6.08
CA ARG A 17 -6.71 6.47 7.12
C ARG A 17 -5.27 6.98 7.01
N ILE A 18 -5.01 8.25 7.31
CA ILE A 18 -3.66 8.83 7.15
C ILE A 18 -3.04 9.35 8.44
N ALA A 19 -3.84 9.50 9.51
CA ALA A 19 -3.43 10.16 10.75
C ALA A 19 -2.19 9.56 11.44
N HIS A 20 -1.91 8.28 11.20
CA HIS A 20 -0.76 7.59 11.79
C HIS A 20 0.49 7.61 10.91
N LEU A 21 0.38 7.94 9.61
CA LEU A 21 1.51 7.88 8.68
C LEU A 21 2.68 8.76 9.13
N PRO A 22 2.49 10.01 9.62
CA PRO A 22 3.61 10.83 10.10
C PRO A 22 4.40 10.25 11.28
N GLN A 23 3.86 9.23 11.98
CA GLN A 23 4.50 8.61 13.14
C GLN A 23 5.29 7.34 12.76
N LEU A 24 5.20 6.88 11.52
CA LEU A 24 5.86 5.66 11.04
C LEU A 24 7.32 5.97 10.64
N ASN A 25 8.25 5.80 11.59
CA ASN A 25 9.68 6.04 11.39
C ASN A 25 10.46 4.82 10.88
N THR A 26 9.76 3.75 10.51
CA THR A 26 10.37 2.50 10.04
C THR A 26 10.33 2.38 8.52
N GLN A 27 11.32 1.71 7.94
CA GLN A 27 11.27 1.35 6.52
C GLN A 27 9.99 0.56 6.22
N SER A 28 9.25 1.01 5.21
CA SER A 28 7.90 0.54 4.96
C SER A 28 7.74 0.10 3.51
N LEU A 29 7.09 -1.05 3.33
CA LEU A 29 6.68 -1.59 2.05
C LEU A 29 5.15 -1.53 1.94
N PHE A 30 4.66 -1.00 0.81
CA PHE A 30 3.25 -1.00 0.41
C PHE A 30 3.09 -1.73 -0.91
N ILE A 31 2.19 -2.71 -0.95
CA ILE A 31 1.80 -3.41 -2.19
C ILE A 31 0.30 -3.16 -2.39
N SER A 32 -0.08 -2.59 -3.53
CA SER A 32 -1.48 -2.27 -3.84
C SER A 32 -1.82 -2.61 -5.28
N GLY A 33 -3.10 -2.82 -5.55
CA GLY A 33 -3.59 -3.01 -6.92
C GLY A 33 -3.86 -1.67 -7.61
N THR A 34 -3.76 -1.62 -8.94
CA THR A 34 -4.13 -0.41 -9.71
C THR A 34 -5.64 -0.17 -9.76
N ARG A 35 -6.44 -1.17 -9.40
CA ARG A 35 -7.92 -1.13 -9.35
C ARG A 35 -8.46 -1.30 -7.92
N ASP A 36 -7.66 -0.96 -6.89
CA ASP A 36 -8.10 -1.01 -5.49
C ASP A 36 -9.27 -0.03 -5.26
N GLU A 37 -10.39 -0.56 -4.79
CA GLU A 37 -11.62 0.20 -4.52
C GLU A 37 -11.55 1.09 -3.27
N PHE A 38 -10.50 0.94 -2.46
CA PHE A 38 -10.27 1.70 -1.23
C PHE A 38 -9.19 2.77 -1.38
N GLY A 39 -8.68 3.02 -2.59
CA GLY A 39 -7.77 4.13 -2.85
C GLY A 39 -7.07 3.97 -4.18
N THR A 40 -7.11 5.02 -5.01
CA THR A 40 -6.41 5.00 -6.29
C THR A 40 -4.89 5.07 -6.10
N PRO A 41 -4.08 4.66 -7.10
CA PRO A 41 -2.63 4.83 -7.03
C PRO A 41 -2.16 6.26 -6.76
N ALA A 42 -2.90 7.25 -7.28
CA ALA A 42 -2.59 8.67 -7.05
C ALA A 42 -2.84 9.05 -5.59
N GLU A 43 -4.02 8.75 -5.05
CA GLU A 43 -4.36 9.04 -3.66
C GLU A 43 -3.45 8.30 -2.67
N LEU A 44 -3.08 7.05 -2.99
CA LEU A 44 -2.11 6.31 -2.20
C LEU A 44 -0.73 7.00 -2.24
N GLY A 45 -0.28 7.46 -3.40
CA GLY A 45 0.96 8.23 -3.53
C GLY A 45 0.95 9.49 -2.66
N ASP A 46 -0.12 10.27 -2.73
CA ASP A 46 -0.29 11.50 -1.95
C ASP A 46 -0.31 11.21 -0.44
N ALA A 47 -0.99 10.15 -0.01
CA ALA A 47 -1.03 9.73 1.39
C ALA A 47 0.35 9.28 1.89
N LEU A 48 1.09 8.51 1.08
CA LEU A 48 2.41 8.00 1.45
C LEU A 48 3.49 9.07 1.48
N ALA A 49 3.28 10.22 0.82
CA ALA A 49 4.14 11.39 0.95
C ALA A 49 4.15 11.98 2.38
N LEU A 50 3.18 11.61 3.23
CA LEU A 50 3.14 12.02 4.64
C LEU A 50 4.12 11.22 5.54
N LEU A 51 4.72 10.15 5.03
CA LEU A 51 5.69 9.35 5.78
C LEU A 51 6.99 10.14 5.99
N PRO A 52 7.63 10.05 7.17
CA PRO A 52 8.94 10.66 7.41
C PRO A 52 10.06 10.13 6.52
N ALA A 53 9.94 8.87 6.07
CA ALA A 53 10.89 8.21 5.18
C ALA A 53 10.14 7.66 3.96
N PRO A 54 10.72 7.76 2.73
CA PRO A 54 10.09 7.24 1.52
C PRO A 54 9.83 5.73 1.64
N PRO A 55 8.59 5.26 1.45
CA PRO A 55 8.32 3.83 1.41
C PRO A 55 8.72 3.22 0.06
N LEU A 56 8.92 1.90 0.04
CA LEU A 56 8.88 1.13 -1.18
C LEU A 56 7.42 0.86 -1.54
N VAL A 57 7.04 1.13 -2.80
CA VAL A 57 5.66 0.96 -3.28
C VAL A 57 5.65 0.10 -4.53
N HIS A 58 4.85 -0.96 -4.53
CA HIS A 58 4.58 -1.77 -5.71
C HIS A 58 3.10 -1.71 -6.07
N LEU A 59 2.83 -1.35 -7.33
CA LEU A 59 1.50 -1.34 -7.91
C LEU A 59 1.34 -2.57 -8.81
N ILE A 60 0.38 -3.42 -8.51
CA ILE A 60 0.06 -4.61 -9.29
C ILE A 60 -1.02 -4.23 -10.31
N ASP A 61 -0.66 -4.28 -11.59
CA ASP A 61 -1.58 -3.94 -12.66
C ASP A 61 -2.79 -4.88 -12.69
N GLY A 62 -3.99 -4.32 -12.86
CA GLY A 62 -5.26 -5.04 -12.82
C GLY A 62 -5.68 -5.55 -11.43
N GLY A 63 -4.80 -5.47 -10.42
CA GLY A 63 -5.09 -5.93 -9.06
C GLY A 63 -6.19 -5.11 -8.38
N ARG A 64 -7.08 -5.79 -7.65
CA ARG A 64 -8.02 -5.17 -6.69
C ARG A 64 -7.44 -5.18 -5.28
N HIS A 65 -8.16 -4.68 -4.29
CA HIS A 65 -7.70 -4.64 -2.90
C HIS A 65 -7.16 -5.98 -2.37
N GLU A 66 -7.89 -7.06 -2.66
CA GLU A 66 -7.56 -8.43 -2.27
C GLU A 66 -6.37 -9.04 -3.02
N LEU A 67 -5.93 -8.43 -4.13
CA LEU A 67 -4.85 -8.91 -5.00
C LEU A 67 -4.99 -10.39 -5.43
N GLN A 68 -6.23 -10.89 -5.50
CA GLN A 68 -6.55 -12.28 -5.87
C GLN A 68 -5.83 -12.69 -7.15
N GLY A 69 -5.13 -13.83 -7.12
CA GLY A 69 -4.41 -14.37 -8.28
C GLY A 69 -3.01 -13.81 -8.48
N HIS A 70 -2.54 -12.96 -7.56
CA HIS A 70 -1.19 -12.38 -7.59
C HIS A 70 -0.32 -12.85 -6.40
N ASP A 71 -0.72 -13.92 -5.73
CA ASP A 71 -0.09 -14.44 -4.50
C ASP A 71 1.42 -14.66 -4.65
N GLU A 72 1.85 -15.33 -5.72
CA GLU A 72 3.28 -15.59 -6.02
C GLU A 72 4.08 -14.31 -6.26
N LEU A 73 3.48 -13.34 -6.96
CA LEU A 73 4.12 -12.04 -7.20
C LEU A 73 4.26 -11.27 -5.88
N VAL A 74 3.21 -11.21 -5.08
CA VAL A 74 3.23 -10.57 -3.76
C VAL A 74 4.30 -11.23 -2.88
N ALA A 75 4.33 -12.55 -2.79
CA ALA A 75 5.33 -13.28 -2.01
C ALA A 75 6.77 -12.99 -2.47
N THR A 76 6.98 -12.90 -3.79
CA THR A 76 8.28 -12.56 -4.38
C THR A 76 8.73 -11.15 -3.98
N LEU A 77 7.84 -10.15 -4.09
CA LEU A 77 8.14 -8.76 -3.73
C LEU A 77 8.48 -8.64 -2.24
N ILE A 78 7.73 -9.33 -1.38
CA ILE A 78 8.01 -9.35 0.07
C ILE A 78 9.37 -9.97 0.34
N ARG A 79 9.68 -11.11 -0.29
CA ARG A 79 10.98 -11.78 -0.12
C ARG A 79 12.15 -10.89 -0.55
N GLN A 80 12.01 -10.20 -1.68
CA GLN A 80 13.02 -9.26 -2.17
C GLN A 80 13.22 -8.11 -1.19
N TRP A 81 12.12 -7.53 -0.67
CA TRP A 81 12.22 -6.44 0.30
C TRP A 81 12.89 -6.89 1.60
N LEU A 82 12.57 -8.07 2.12
CA LEU A 82 13.21 -8.61 3.34
C LEU A 82 14.72 -8.81 3.20
N GLN A 83 15.24 -8.97 1.98
CA GLN A 83 16.68 -9.06 1.71
C GLN A 83 17.38 -7.69 1.71
N THR A 84 16.62 -6.59 1.77
CA THR A 84 17.14 -5.21 1.81
C THR A 84 17.16 -4.58 3.19
N LEU A 85 16.60 -5.29 4.19
CA LEU A 85 16.57 -4.88 5.60
C LEU A 85 17.87 -5.30 6.31
#